data_AF-A0A3B1DG22-F1
#
_entry.id   AF-A0A3B1DG22-F1
#
_cell.length_a   1.000
_cell.length_b   1.000
_cell.length_c   1.000
_cell.angle_alpha   90.00
_cell.angle_beta   90.00
_cell.angle_gamma   90.00
#
_symmetry.space_group_name_H-M   'P 1'
#
loop_
_entity.id
_entity.type
_entity.pdbx_description
1 polymer ?
#
loop_
_entity_poly.entity_id
_entity_poly.type
_entity_poly.pdbx_seq_one_letter_code
_entity_poly.pdbx_strand_id
1 'polypeptide(L)'
;MSIISIIGPKGGIGKTTLSINVTAALAGQSNPKGEKTQICLIDLDLRLPTISSILDSHPRKTFYDLFETLANKTQQADTLQLLYRVVSVFKSYLRGDLSAGNPQLVKSLALYKNINTDLFHFSDFKFGNAVYELFLQRSKVERPADLKAMATLVENIDDMEIRAKMGEMRDNSRPLVADYVNYIEEYGFSIIGGEVPIMGKKNHRKRINEPAYLNLFLEFLDEVSERFDHVILDTPAGGVSHVSSLMNIMDHVLLVFDMSNRIAVNGSLDALHSFIDYYEDFLDEFKCDRLTGLDKAYVNRLVSAHGHSAVEATLRGKKIGLLFNRCQSAEEIADCLKRMREYLDTLDKYEEYKNRIRIVGMMPQHKIIHITNNQRTLFYDKDRQLKKRMDLIADSIHSDNPPPPSLACSDEEILNYLEKGVQSGFAKRFGRLAASFT
;
A
#
# COMPACT_ATOMS: atom_id res chain seq x y z
N MET A 1 -5.40 -14.13 -6.33
CA MET A 1 -4.57 -13.06 -5.76
C MET A 1 -5.46 -11.89 -5.41
N SER A 2 -5.43 -11.39 -4.17
CA SER A 2 -6.01 -10.07 -3.88
C SER A 2 -5.20 -9.29 -2.84
N ILE A 3 -5.01 -7.99 -3.11
CA ILE A 3 -4.43 -7.03 -2.18
C ILE A 3 -5.56 -6.31 -1.45
N ILE A 4 -5.68 -6.57 -0.16
CA ILE A 4 -6.74 -6.05 0.71
C ILE A 4 -6.14 -4.99 1.64
N SER A 5 -6.67 -3.77 1.58
CA SER A 5 -6.29 -2.73 2.51
C SER A 5 -7.34 -2.52 3.58
N ILE A 6 -6.90 -2.45 4.83
CA ILE A 6 -7.77 -2.14 5.97
C ILE A 6 -7.53 -0.69 6.36
N ILE A 7 -8.57 0.13 6.19
CA ILE A 7 -8.50 1.59 6.33
C ILE A 7 -9.50 2.09 7.36
N GLY A 8 -9.26 3.28 7.90
CA GLY A 8 -10.25 3.95 8.72
C GLY A 8 -9.81 5.32 9.23
N PRO A 9 -10.73 6.08 9.84
CA PRO A 9 -10.58 7.51 10.01
C PRO A 9 -9.48 7.94 10.99
N LYS A 10 -9.17 7.10 11.99
CA LYS A 10 -8.30 7.49 13.10
C LYS A 10 -7.51 6.32 13.67
N GLY A 11 -6.53 6.64 14.52
CA GLY A 11 -5.81 5.68 15.33
C GLY A 11 -6.70 5.05 16.39
N GLY A 12 -6.38 3.82 16.81
CA GLY A 12 -7.07 3.18 17.93
C GLY A 12 -8.51 2.72 17.66
N ILE A 13 -8.97 2.63 16.41
CA ILE A 13 -10.27 2.01 16.05
C ILE A 13 -10.19 0.49 15.89
N GLY A 14 -9.01 -0.11 16.06
CA GLY A 14 -8.79 -1.56 15.95
C GLY A 14 -8.38 -2.07 14.56
N LYS A 15 -7.89 -1.22 13.64
CA LYS A 15 -7.41 -1.64 12.31
C LYS A 15 -6.43 -2.80 12.40
N THR A 16 -5.30 -2.61 13.08
CA THR A 16 -4.27 -3.65 13.25
C THR A 16 -4.81 -4.95 13.84
N THR A 17 -5.64 -4.87 14.88
CA THR A 17 -6.26 -6.06 15.47
C THR A 17 -7.15 -6.78 14.45
N LEU A 18 -7.93 -6.06 13.65
CA LEU A 18 -8.73 -6.64 12.57
C LEU A 18 -7.84 -7.20 11.46
N SER A 19 -6.78 -6.50 11.04
CA SER A 19 -5.82 -6.94 10.03
C SER A 19 -5.17 -8.26 10.39
N ILE A 20 -4.71 -8.42 11.63
CA ILE A 20 -4.16 -9.68 12.14
C ILE A 20 -5.19 -10.82 12.09
N ASN A 21 -6.42 -10.58 12.59
CA ASN A 21 -7.40 -11.65 12.73
C ASN A 21 -8.09 -12.02 11.39
N VAL A 22 -8.24 -11.07 10.46
CA VAL A 22 -8.66 -11.34 9.07
C VAL A 22 -7.60 -12.17 8.35
N THR A 23 -6.32 -11.82 8.54
CA THR A 23 -5.19 -12.60 7.98
C THR A 23 -5.20 -14.04 8.50
N ALA A 24 -5.39 -14.24 9.81
CA ALA A 24 -5.51 -15.56 10.41
C ALA A 24 -6.72 -16.36 9.88
N ALA A 25 -7.85 -15.68 9.65
CA ALA A 25 -9.03 -16.32 9.07
C ALA A 25 -8.80 -16.79 7.64
N LEU A 26 -8.19 -15.96 6.79
CA LEU A 26 -7.82 -16.33 5.43
C LEU A 26 -6.78 -17.48 5.41
N ALA A 27 -5.81 -17.45 6.32
CA ALA A 27 -4.79 -18.51 6.43
C ALA A 27 -5.38 -19.85 6.91
N GLY A 28 -6.43 -19.80 7.73
CA GLY A 28 -7.18 -20.98 8.18
C GLY A 28 -8.07 -21.60 7.10
N GLN A 29 -8.28 -20.91 5.97
CA GLN A 29 -9.06 -21.42 4.84
C GLN A 29 -8.13 -22.14 3.84
N SER A 30 -8.62 -23.26 3.28
CA SER A 30 -7.92 -23.97 2.20
C SER A 30 -8.18 -23.26 0.87
N ASN A 31 -7.18 -23.19 0.00
CA ASN A 31 -7.37 -22.64 -1.34
C ASN A 31 -8.20 -23.63 -2.21
N PRO A 32 -8.73 -23.21 -3.38
CA PRO A 32 -9.52 -24.07 -4.26
C PRO A 32 -8.81 -25.35 -4.75
N LYS A 33 -7.48 -25.39 -4.63
CA LYS A 33 -6.63 -26.55 -4.99
C LYS A 33 -6.38 -27.50 -3.82
N GLY A 34 -6.93 -27.21 -2.63
CA GLY A 34 -6.73 -28.00 -1.40
C GLY A 34 -5.39 -27.76 -0.72
N GLU A 35 -4.61 -26.78 -1.17
CA GLU A 35 -3.34 -26.37 -0.55
C GLU A 35 -3.57 -25.25 0.47
N LYS A 36 -2.59 -25.05 1.36
CA LYS A 36 -2.62 -23.92 2.31
C LYS A 36 -2.49 -22.61 1.53
N THR A 37 -3.42 -21.68 1.78
CA THR A 37 -3.40 -20.35 1.18
C THR A 37 -2.19 -19.57 1.69
N GLN A 38 -1.38 -19.01 0.79
CA GLN A 38 -0.23 -18.21 1.16
C GLN A 38 -0.67 -16.77 1.43
N ILE A 39 -0.62 -16.35 2.69
CA ILE A 39 -1.08 -15.03 3.11
C ILE A 39 0.09 -14.21 3.66
N CYS A 40 0.16 -12.93 3.29
CA CYS A 40 1.11 -11.98 3.87
C CYS A 40 0.38 -10.78 4.48
N LEU A 41 0.71 -10.43 5.73
CA LEU A 41 0.28 -9.21 6.40
C LEU A 41 1.42 -8.19 6.40
N ILE A 42 1.15 -6.99 5.91
CA ILE A 42 2.14 -5.90 5.79
C ILE A 42 1.77 -4.77 6.75
N ASP A 43 2.71 -4.43 7.64
CA ASP A 43 2.57 -3.28 8.55
C ASP A 43 3.02 -1.99 7.87
N LEU A 44 2.08 -1.23 7.30
CA LEU A 44 2.37 0.04 6.63
C LEU A 44 2.41 1.23 7.59
N ASP A 45 2.25 1.03 8.91
CA ASP A 45 2.57 2.07 9.88
C ASP A 45 4.09 2.18 10.07
N LEU A 46 4.75 2.79 9.07
CA LEU A 46 6.20 2.96 9.02
C LEU A 46 6.77 3.78 10.18
N ARG A 47 5.92 4.45 10.98
CA ARG A 47 6.36 5.29 12.10
C ARG A 47 6.24 4.57 13.43
N LEU A 48 5.15 3.82 13.61
CA LEU A 48 4.82 3.13 14.85
C LEU A 48 4.26 1.75 14.49
N PRO A 49 5.09 0.83 13.93
CA PRO A 49 4.60 -0.49 13.60
C PRO A 49 4.19 -1.22 14.86
N THR A 50 3.07 -1.92 14.79
CA THR A 50 2.45 -2.57 15.96
C THR A 50 2.25 -4.06 15.79
N ILE A 51 2.24 -4.57 14.55
CA ILE A 51 1.94 -5.99 14.28
C ILE A 51 2.95 -6.89 14.98
N SER A 52 4.24 -6.62 14.83
CA SER A 52 5.28 -7.46 15.43
C SER A 52 5.23 -7.47 16.96
N SER A 53 4.86 -6.35 17.59
CA SER A 53 4.68 -6.28 19.03
C SER A 53 3.43 -7.02 19.51
N ILE A 54 2.34 -7.00 18.72
CA ILE A 54 1.09 -7.69 19.06
C ILE A 54 1.26 -9.21 18.90
N LEU A 55 2.08 -9.67 17.96
CA LEU A 55 2.28 -11.10 17.71
C LEU A 55 3.54 -11.67 18.37
N ASP A 56 4.23 -10.87 19.21
CA ASP A 56 5.51 -11.21 19.83
C ASP A 56 6.53 -11.79 18.83
N SER A 57 6.53 -11.24 17.60
CA SER A 57 7.37 -11.71 16.51
C SER A 57 8.60 -10.83 16.36
N HIS A 58 9.75 -11.42 16.07
CA HIS A 58 11.01 -10.70 15.87
C HIS A 58 11.50 -10.84 14.41
N PRO A 59 11.01 -10.00 13.48
CA PRO A 59 11.42 -10.07 12.08
C PRO A 59 12.92 -9.81 11.93
N ARG A 60 13.59 -10.57 11.04
CA ARG A 60 15.04 -10.45 10.81
C ARG A 60 15.45 -9.14 10.13
N LYS A 61 14.58 -8.65 9.24
CA LYS A 61 14.72 -7.35 8.57
C LYS A 61 13.37 -6.65 8.64
N THR A 62 13.40 -5.33 8.82
CA THR A 62 12.20 -4.50 8.84
C THR A 62 12.17 -3.55 7.66
N PHE A 63 11.11 -2.72 7.57
CA PHE A 63 11.09 -1.64 6.58
C PHE A 63 12.20 -0.62 6.81
N TYR A 64 12.75 -0.52 8.03
CA TYR A 64 13.95 0.26 8.26
C TYR A 64 15.11 -0.22 7.37
N ASP A 65 15.41 -1.52 7.41
CA ASP A 65 16.47 -2.14 6.61
C ASP A 65 16.20 -2.06 5.10
N LEU A 66 14.92 -2.13 4.72
CA LEU A 66 14.50 -1.96 3.33
C LEU A 66 14.86 -0.58 2.83
N PHE A 67 14.42 0.48 3.51
CA PHE A 67 14.70 1.86 3.11
C PHE A 67 16.21 2.19 3.17
N GLU A 68 16.98 1.60 4.08
CA GLU A 68 18.45 1.70 4.05
C GLU A 68 19.04 1.01 2.81
N THR A 69 18.55 -0.17 2.43
CA THR A 69 19.00 -0.88 1.22
C THR A 69 18.66 -0.08 -0.04
N LEU A 70 17.42 0.43 -0.13
CA LEU A 70 16.97 1.25 -1.25
C LEU A 70 17.80 2.53 -1.39
N ALA A 71 18.10 3.21 -0.28
CA ALA A 71 18.90 4.43 -0.26
C ALA A 71 20.37 4.22 -0.61
N ASN A 72 21.00 3.27 0.07
CA ASN A 72 22.46 3.18 0.05
C ASN A 72 22.95 2.28 -1.09
N LYS A 73 22.10 1.42 -1.65
CA LYS A 73 22.50 0.48 -2.71
C LYS A 73 21.69 0.64 -3.98
N THR A 74 20.37 0.52 -3.91
CA THR A 74 19.52 0.52 -5.12
C THR A 74 19.62 1.85 -5.86
N GLN A 75 19.41 2.97 -5.16
CA GLN A 75 19.46 4.29 -5.76
C GLN A 75 20.85 4.60 -6.32
N GLN A 76 21.92 4.29 -5.59
CA GLN A 76 23.29 4.53 -6.05
C GLN A 76 23.57 3.75 -7.34
N ALA A 77 23.20 2.47 -7.39
CA ALA A 77 23.39 1.63 -8.57
C ALA A 77 22.61 2.15 -9.78
N ASP A 78 21.33 2.52 -9.59
CA ASP A 78 20.49 3.09 -10.65
C ASP A 78 21.09 4.43 -11.15
N THR A 79 21.52 5.32 -10.25
CA THR A 79 22.18 6.57 -10.64
C THR A 79 23.50 6.32 -11.38
N LEU A 80 24.35 5.40 -10.93
CA LEU A 80 25.58 5.04 -11.62
C LEU A 80 25.31 4.54 -13.04
N GLN A 81 24.25 3.74 -13.24
CA GLN A 81 23.85 3.28 -14.57
C GLN A 81 23.44 4.42 -15.49
N LEU A 82 22.66 5.38 -14.98
CA LEU A 82 22.27 6.57 -15.74
C LEU A 82 23.50 7.46 -16.04
N LEU A 83 24.40 7.64 -15.06
CA LEU A 83 25.63 8.40 -15.22
C LEU A 83 26.54 7.80 -16.28
N TYR A 84 26.77 6.48 -16.23
CA TYR A 84 27.57 5.78 -17.23
C TYR A 84 27.04 6.03 -18.63
N ARG A 85 25.73 5.90 -18.83
CA ARG A 85 25.07 6.15 -20.12
C ARG A 85 25.28 7.59 -20.59
N VAL A 86 25.08 8.57 -19.71
CA VAL A 86 25.26 9.99 -20.03
C VAL A 86 26.71 10.31 -20.39
N VAL A 87 27.64 9.95 -19.51
CA VAL A 87 29.07 10.27 -19.64
C VAL A 87 29.67 9.60 -20.87
N SER A 88 29.33 8.34 -21.15
CA SER A 88 29.82 7.62 -22.33
C SER A 88 29.40 8.31 -23.63
N VAL A 89 28.14 8.76 -23.70
CA VAL A 89 27.61 9.47 -24.88
C VAL A 89 28.21 10.87 -25.00
N PHE A 90 28.39 11.58 -23.89
CA PHE A 90 29.03 12.90 -23.90
C PHE A 90 30.49 12.82 -24.34
N LYS A 91 31.26 11.86 -23.82
CA LYS A 91 32.65 11.61 -24.26
C LYS A 91 32.73 11.33 -25.76
N SER A 92 31.86 10.44 -26.26
CA SER A 92 31.81 10.12 -27.69
C SER A 92 31.50 11.36 -28.56
N TYR A 93 30.58 12.23 -28.11
CA TYR A 93 30.31 13.50 -28.79
C TYR A 93 31.52 14.45 -28.77
N LEU A 94 32.16 14.61 -27.61
CA LEU A 94 33.31 15.51 -27.42
C LEU A 94 34.55 15.07 -28.21
N ARG A 95 34.72 13.77 -28.43
CA ARG A 95 35.77 13.19 -29.28
C ARG A 95 35.47 13.27 -30.78
N GLY A 96 34.24 13.65 -31.15
CA GLY A 96 33.81 13.77 -32.53
C GLY A 96 33.20 12.50 -33.13
N ASP A 97 33.03 11.44 -32.36
CA ASP A 97 32.46 10.15 -32.79
C ASP A 97 30.93 10.23 -32.99
N LEU A 98 30.30 11.24 -32.40
CA LEU A 98 28.86 11.48 -32.44
C LEU A 98 28.55 12.89 -32.95
N SER A 99 27.55 13.01 -33.83
CA SER A 99 27.09 14.31 -34.33
C SER A 99 26.12 15.00 -33.35
N ALA A 100 26.04 16.34 -33.40
CA ALA A 100 25.18 17.12 -32.51
C ALA A 100 23.68 16.81 -32.66
N GLY A 101 23.25 16.34 -33.84
CA GLY A 101 21.87 15.94 -34.12
C GLY A 101 21.55 14.48 -33.77
N ASN A 102 22.48 13.73 -33.19
CA ASN A 102 22.27 12.31 -32.92
C ASN A 102 21.16 12.09 -31.88
N PRO A 103 20.15 11.24 -32.16
CA PRO A 103 19.06 10.98 -31.22
C PRO A 103 19.50 10.46 -29.85
N GLN A 104 20.60 9.68 -29.78
CA GLN A 104 21.15 9.19 -28.53
C GLN A 104 21.75 10.30 -27.68
N LEU A 105 22.38 11.29 -28.30
CA LEU A 105 22.92 12.47 -27.61
C LEU A 105 21.79 13.34 -27.07
N VAL A 106 20.75 13.57 -27.87
CA VAL A 106 19.54 14.31 -27.43
C VAL A 106 18.88 13.60 -26.24
N LYS A 107 18.68 12.28 -26.32
CA LYS A 107 18.15 11.48 -25.21
C LYS A 107 19.04 11.52 -23.96
N SER A 108 20.35 11.46 -24.13
CA SER A 108 21.31 11.49 -23.01
C SER A 108 21.39 12.88 -22.37
N LEU A 109 21.27 13.95 -23.16
CA LEU A 109 21.17 15.31 -22.64
C LEU A 109 19.87 15.53 -21.86
N ALA A 110 18.75 15.02 -22.39
CA ALA A 110 17.47 15.04 -21.67
C ALA A 110 17.56 14.23 -20.36
N LEU A 111 18.19 13.06 -20.40
CA LEU A 111 18.43 12.25 -19.20
C LEU A 111 19.28 13.02 -18.18
N TYR A 112 20.44 13.54 -18.59
CA TYR A 112 21.34 14.34 -17.76
C TYR A 112 20.64 15.48 -17.02
N LYS A 113 19.76 16.21 -17.72
CA LYS A 113 18.98 17.31 -17.11
C LYS A 113 18.05 16.83 -16.01
N ASN A 114 17.54 15.61 -16.13
CA ASN A 114 16.50 15.05 -15.26
C ASN A 114 17.00 14.03 -14.23
N ILE A 115 18.29 13.64 -14.24
CA ILE A 115 18.83 12.76 -13.19
C ILE A 115 18.69 13.46 -11.84
N ASN A 116 17.96 12.85 -10.90
CA ASN A 116 17.93 13.31 -9.52
C ASN A 116 19.21 12.87 -8.81
N THR A 117 19.98 13.83 -8.33
CA THR A 117 21.26 13.61 -7.63
C THR A 117 21.19 13.94 -6.13
N ASP A 118 20.04 14.39 -5.63
CA ASP A 118 19.89 14.86 -4.24
C ASP A 118 20.19 13.75 -3.21
N LEU A 119 20.09 12.50 -3.66
CA LEU A 119 20.28 11.30 -2.86
C LEU A 119 21.55 10.53 -3.26
N PHE A 120 22.32 11.02 -4.22
CA PHE A 120 23.54 10.36 -4.68
C PHE A 120 24.74 10.75 -3.81
N HIS A 121 25.49 9.76 -3.32
CA HIS A 121 26.61 9.97 -2.42
C HIS A 121 27.91 10.16 -3.20
N PHE A 122 28.13 11.37 -3.74
CA PHE A 122 29.32 11.69 -4.53
C PHE A 122 30.64 11.33 -3.84
N SER A 123 30.73 11.52 -2.51
CA SER A 123 31.93 11.23 -1.72
C SER A 123 32.38 9.77 -1.76
N ASP A 124 31.49 8.85 -2.12
CA ASP A 124 31.76 7.41 -2.08
C ASP A 124 32.55 6.94 -3.32
N PHE A 125 32.78 7.84 -4.29
CA PHE A 125 33.39 7.54 -5.58
C PHE A 125 34.57 8.47 -5.87
N LYS A 126 35.67 7.96 -6.45
CA LYS A 126 36.83 8.81 -6.76
C LYS A 126 36.50 9.83 -7.85
N PHE A 127 35.67 9.46 -8.83
CA PHE A 127 35.12 10.37 -9.84
C PHE A 127 34.07 11.34 -9.27
N GLY A 128 33.66 11.19 -8.01
CA GLY A 128 32.51 11.88 -7.41
C GLY A 128 32.58 13.40 -7.49
N ASN A 129 33.74 13.99 -7.22
CA ASN A 129 33.93 15.44 -7.31
C ASN A 129 33.73 15.96 -8.73
N ALA A 130 34.24 15.25 -9.74
CA ALA A 130 34.08 15.66 -11.14
C ALA A 130 32.62 15.58 -11.59
N VAL A 131 31.89 14.55 -11.16
CA VAL A 131 30.45 14.42 -11.43
C VAL A 131 29.64 15.48 -10.69
N TYR A 132 29.99 15.79 -9.44
CA TYR A 132 29.35 16.86 -8.68
C TYR A 132 29.51 18.23 -9.36
N GLU A 133 30.73 18.57 -9.76
CA GLU A 133 31.03 19.80 -10.52
C GLU A 133 30.29 19.85 -11.85
N LEU A 134 30.22 18.73 -12.58
CA LEU A 134 29.44 18.63 -13.80
C LEU A 134 27.98 19.04 -13.53
N PHE A 135 27.36 18.49 -12.48
CA PHE A 135 25.97 18.79 -12.13
C PHE A 135 25.74 20.20 -11.57
N LEU A 136 26.70 20.79 -10.87
CA LEU A 136 26.64 22.21 -10.50
C LEU A 136 26.51 23.12 -11.74
N GLN A 137 27.06 22.69 -12.87
CA GLN A 137 27.01 23.43 -14.13
C GLN A 137 25.86 22.97 -15.05
N ARG A 138 24.97 22.08 -14.58
CA ARG A 138 23.85 21.52 -15.37
C ARG A 138 22.99 22.59 -16.03
N SER A 139 22.69 23.69 -15.35
CA SER A 139 21.88 24.79 -15.88
C SER A 139 22.51 25.53 -17.06
N LYS A 140 23.83 25.42 -17.25
CA LYS A 140 24.57 26.04 -18.36
C LYS A 140 24.56 25.20 -19.64
N VAL A 141 24.04 23.97 -19.59
CA VAL A 141 24.03 23.04 -20.73
C VAL A 141 22.62 22.94 -21.30
N GLU A 142 22.30 23.83 -22.24
CA GLU A 142 20.98 23.84 -22.88
C GLU A 142 20.93 22.93 -24.11
N ARG A 143 22.00 22.96 -24.90
CA ARG A 143 22.15 22.28 -26.19
C ARG A 143 23.44 21.46 -26.21
N PRO A 144 23.56 20.45 -27.11
CA PRO A 144 24.76 19.63 -27.22
C PRO A 144 26.07 20.42 -27.35
N ALA A 145 26.07 21.54 -28.07
CA ALA A 145 27.25 22.37 -28.27
C ALA A 145 27.83 22.94 -26.95
N ASP A 146 26.99 23.15 -25.93
CA ASP A 146 27.40 23.71 -24.65
C ASP A 146 28.26 22.72 -23.85
N LEU A 147 28.18 21.41 -24.16
CA LEU A 147 29.05 20.38 -23.57
C LEU A 147 30.53 20.63 -23.84
N LYS A 148 30.87 21.34 -24.92
CA LYS A 148 32.27 21.69 -25.24
C LYS A 148 32.93 22.51 -24.13
N ALA A 149 32.17 23.38 -23.45
CA ALA A 149 32.68 24.15 -22.31
C ALA A 149 32.98 23.26 -21.09
N MET A 150 32.35 22.08 -21.01
CA MET A 150 32.51 21.11 -19.93
C MET A 150 33.47 19.97 -20.31
N ALA A 151 34.15 20.05 -21.46
CA ALA A 151 34.91 18.93 -22.01
C ALA A 151 35.95 18.37 -21.03
N THR A 152 36.70 19.25 -20.37
CA THR A 152 37.70 18.86 -19.36
C THR A 152 37.07 18.14 -18.17
N LEU A 153 35.90 18.59 -17.69
CA LEU A 153 35.19 17.93 -16.59
C LEU A 153 34.69 16.55 -17.01
N VAL A 154 34.11 16.43 -18.20
CA VAL A 154 33.58 15.17 -18.72
C VAL A 154 34.69 14.15 -18.97
N GLU A 155 35.84 14.56 -19.52
CA GLU A 155 36.97 13.66 -19.73
C GLU A 155 37.60 13.18 -18.40
N ASN A 156 37.59 14.03 -17.36
CA ASN A 156 38.10 13.68 -16.03
C ASN A 156 37.21 12.68 -15.26
N ILE A 157 35.98 12.41 -15.71
CA ILE A 157 35.12 11.39 -15.12
C ILE A 157 35.53 10.02 -15.65
N ASP A 158 36.13 9.18 -14.84
CA ASP A 158 36.55 7.82 -15.22
C ASP A 158 35.33 6.90 -15.44
N ASP A 159 35.00 6.63 -16.70
CA ASP A 159 33.87 5.77 -17.09
C ASP A 159 34.16 4.28 -16.88
N MET A 160 35.43 3.88 -16.82
CA MET A 160 35.83 2.53 -16.45
C MET A 160 35.63 2.29 -14.96
N GLU A 161 35.93 3.28 -14.11
CA GLU A 161 35.63 3.22 -12.67
C GLU A 161 34.12 3.17 -12.42
N ILE A 162 33.32 3.99 -13.13
CA ILE A 162 31.85 3.91 -13.04
C ILE A 162 31.39 2.49 -13.38
N ARG A 163 31.87 1.92 -14.49
CA ARG A 163 31.51 0.56 -14.92
C ARG A 163 31.92 -0.50 -13.90
N ALA A 164 33.11 -0.37 -13.30
CA ALA A 164 33.58 -1.27 -12.25
C ALA A 164 32.67 -1.21 -11.01
N LYS A 165 32.35 0.00 -10.53
CA LYS A 165 31.44 0.20 -9.38
C LYS A 165 30.02 -0.29 -9.65
N MET A 166 29.50 -0.08 -10.87
CA MET A 166 28.24 -0.70 -11.29
C MET A 166 28.30 -2.23 -11.25
N GLY A 167 29.44 -2.82 -11.62
CA GLY A 167 29.67 -4.26 -11.53
C GLY A 167 29.64 -4.75 -10.08
N GLU A 168 30.32 -4.06 -9.17
CA GLU A 168 30.32 -4.35 -7.72
C GLU A 168 28.91 -4.26 -7.11
N MET A 169 28.09 -3.31 -7.58
CA MET A 169 26.74 -3.08 -7.07
C MET A 169 25.66 -3.91 -7.78
N ARG A 170 25.99 -4.66 -8.84
CA ARG A 170 24.98 -5.42 -9.60
C ARG A 170 24.34 -6.51 -8.75
N ASP A 171 25.14 -7.20 -7.96
CA ASP A 171 24.67 -8.25 -7.08
C ASP A 171 24.28 -7.63 -5.73
N ASN A 172 23.06 -7.90 -5.26
CA ASN A 172 22.53 -7.45 -3.96
C ASN A 172 22.24 -5.93 -3.83
N SER A 173 22.15 -5.17 -4.93
CA SER A 173 21.65 -3.78 -4.87
C SER A 173 20.15 -3.70 -4.67
N ARG A 174 19.40 -4.68 -5.17
CA ARG A 174 17.95 -4.78 -4.99
C ARG A 174 17.64 -5.65 -3.76
N PRO A 175 16.69 -5.25 -2.90
CA PRO A 175 16.25 -6.06 -1.79
C PRO A 175 15.57 -7.34 -2.29
N LEU A 176 15.88 -8.49 -1.69
CA LEU A 176 15.17 -9.75 -1.95
C LEU A 176 13.97 -9.85 -1.00
N VAL A 177 12.76 -9.99 -1.53
CA VAL A 177 11.54 -10.09 -0.70
C VAL A 177 11.65 -11.18 0.38
N ALA A 178 12.24 -12.33 0.04
CA ALA A 178 12.42 -13.45 0.97
C ALA A 178 13.18 -13.08 2.26
N ASP A 179 14.06 -12.07 2.21
CA ASP A 179 14.80 -11.63 3.40
C ASP A 179 13.94 -10.86 4.41
N TYR A 180 12.80 -10.32 3.97
CA TYR A 180 11.90 -9.49 4.76
C TYR A 180 10.63 -10.25 5.19
N VAL A 181 10.37 -11.40 4.58
CA VAL A 181 9.24 -12.27 4.92
C VAL A 181 9.55 -13.01 6.22
N ASN A 182 8.72 -12.79 7.24
CA ASN A 182 8.77 -13.53 8.49
C ASN A 182 7.53 -14.42 8.62
N TYR A 183 7.68 -15.73 8.42
CA TYR A 183 6.59 -16.69 8.56
C TYR A 183 6.34 -17.01 10.03
N ILE A 184 5.08 -16.90 10.48
CA ILE A 184 4.68 -17.26 11.85
C ILE A 184 3.96 -18.60 11.80
N GLU A 185 4.68 -19.67 12.14
CA GLU A 185 4.18 -21.05 12.05
C GLU A 185 2.90 -21.27 12.87
N GLU A 186 2.81 -20.69 14.06
CA GLU A 186 1.64 -20.78 14.96
C GLU A 186 0.34 -20.32 14.26
N TYR A 187 0.42 -19.26 13.45
CA TYR A 187 -0.76 -18.65 12.83
C TYR A 187 -0.90 -18.96 11.34
N GLY A 188 0.10 -19.58 10.73
CA GLY A 188 0.04 -20.05 9.35
C GLY A 188 0.18 -18.96 8.28
N PHE A 189 0.60 -17.74 8.63
CA PHE A 189 0.79 -16.64 7.69
C PHE A 189 2.14 -15.93 7.86
N SER A 190 2.52 -15.17 6.84
CA SER A 190 3.72 -14.34 6.83
C SER A 190 3.44 -12.90 7.23
N ILE A 191 4.42 -12.25 7.84
CA ILE A 191 4.41 -10.80 8.06
C ILE A 191 5.61 -10.13 7.37
N ILE A 192 5.42 -8.89 6.94
CA ILE A 192 6.50 -8.00 6.50
C ILE A 192 6.33 -6.65 7.22
N GLY A 193 7.44 -6.07 7.64
CA GLY A 193 7.48 -4.86 8.46
C GLY A 193 7.76 -5.18 9.92
N GLY A 194 7.50 -4.22 10.82
CA GLY A 194 7.81 -4.38 12.24
C GLY A 194 9.01 -3.58 12.72
N GLU A 195 9.36 -3.75 14.00
CA GLU A 195 10.16 -2.86 14.86
C GLU A 195 10.97 -1.76 14.15
N VAL A 196 10.55 -0.51 14.36
CA VAL A 196 11.41 0.65 14.12
C VAL A 196 12.26 0.84 15.36
N PRO A 197 13.60 0.96 15.27
CA PRO A 197 14.39 1.42 16.40
C PRO A 197 13.89 2.82 16.79
N ILE A 198 13.20 2.91 17.94
CA ILE A 198 12.32 4.02 18.38
C ILE A 198 13.05 5.38 18.55
N MET A 199 14.36 5.47 18.36
CA MET A 199 15.08 6.74 18.50
C MET A 199 16.09 7.00 17.38
N GLY A 200 15.89 8.11 16.64
CA GLY A 200 17.03 8.94 16.27
C GLY A 200 17.37 9.23 14.81
N LYS A 201 16.54 9.00 13.79
CA LYS A 201 16.94 9.33 12.40
C LYS A 201 15.96 10.23 11.65
N LYS A 202 16.11 11.56 11.82
CA LYS A 202 15.50 12.60 10.98
C LYS A 202 15.64 12.28 9.48
N ASN A 203 16.78 11.70 9.11
CA ASN A 203 17.09 11.27 7.74
C ASN A 203 16.20 10.12 7.26
N HIS A 204 15.87 9.15 8.13
CA HIS A 204 14.99 8.04 7.76
C HIS A 204 13.55 8.53 7.47
N ARG A 205 13.03 9.43 8.32
CA ARG A 205 11.72 10.06 8.07
C ARG A 205 11.72 10.90 6.80
N LYS A 206 12.82 11.58 6.49
CA LYS A 206 12.97 12.29 5.22
C LYS A 206 12.86 11.31 4.05
N ARG A 207 13.63 10.21 4.09
CA ARG A 207 13.65 9.17 3.05
C ARG A 207 12.27 8.54 2.79
N ILE A 208 11.49 8.21 3.83
CA ILE A 208 10.13 7.66 3.65
C ILE A 208 9.24 8.59 2.82
N ASN A 209 9.46 9.90 2.90
CA ASN A 209 8.64 10.88 2.18
C ASN A 209 9.24 11.31 0.83
N GLU A 210 10.40 10.77 0.42
CA GLU A 210 10.98 11.10 -0.89
C GLU A 210 10.32 10.26 -2.00
N PRO A 211 9.76 10.89 -3.06
CA PRO A 211 9.06 10.17 -4.13
C PRO A 211 9.88 9.07 -4.80
N ALA A 212 11.20 9.25 -4.91
CA ALA A 212 12.10 8.25 -5.49
C ALA A 212 12.13 6.95 -4.67
N TYR A 213 12.13 7.03 -3.34
CA TYR A 213 12.11 5.86 -2.47
C TYR A 213 10.73 5.22 -2.41
N LEU A 214 9.67 6.02 -2.44
CA LEU A 214 8.30 5.51 -2.51
C LEU A 214 8.05 4.71 -3.80
N ASN A 215 8.59 5.13 -4.95
CA ASN A 215 8.49 4.36 -6.19
C ASN A 215 9.16 2.98 -6.06
N LEU A 216 10.36 2.93 -5.50
CA LEU A 216 11.08 1.66 -5.28
C LEU A 216 10.38 0.79 -4.21
N PHE A 217 9.76 1.42 -3.22
CA PHE A 217 8.95 0.73 -2.22
C PHE A 217 7.70 0.11 -2.83
N LEU A 218 7.00 0.82 -3.74
CA LEU A 218 5.87 0.27 -4.47
C LEU A 218 6.28 -0.89 -5.39
N GLU A 219 7.44 -0.81 -6.06
CA GLU A 219 8.02 -1.94 -6.81
C GLU A 219 8.25 -3.17 -5.91
N PHE A 220 8.76 -2.95 -4.69
CA PHE A 220 8.94 -4.04 -3.72
C PHE A 220 7.59 -4.64 -3.29
N LEU A 221 6.56 -3.82 -3.05
CA LEU A 221 5.22 -4.31 -2.70
C LEU A 221 4.55 -5.08 -3.84
N ASP A 222 4.79 -4.67 -5.08
CA ASP A 222 4.33 -5.38 -6.28
C ASP A 222 4.93 -6.80 -6.33
N GLU A 223 6.26 -6.93 -6.14
CA GLU A 223 6.94 -8.23 -6.07
C GLU A 223 6.45 -9.08 -4.88
N VAL A 224 6.13 -8.46 -3.73
CA VAL A 224 5.49 -9.16 -2.61
C VAL A 224 4.15 -9.73 -3.06
N SER A 225 3.32 -8.94 -3.74
CA SER A 225 1.99 -9.38 -4.14
C SER A 225 2.00 -10.60 -5.07
N GLU A 226 2.97 -10.69 -5.98
CA GLU A 226 3.12 -11.84 -6.89
C GLU A 226 3.47 -13.16 -6.16
N ARG A 227 3.95 -13.09 -4.92
CA ARG A 227 4.39 -14.26 -4.12
C ARG A 227 3.32 -14.82 -3.19
N PHE A 228 2.18 -14.15 -3.02
CA PHE A 228 1.14 -14.56 -2.06
C PHE A 228 -0.23 -14.61 -2.73
N ASP A 229 -1.07 -15.54 -2.29
CA ASP A 229 -2.47 -15.62 -2.74
C ASP A 229 -3.28 -14.41 -2.26
N HIS A 230 -2.96 -13.90 -1.06
CA HIS A 230 -3.53 -12.67 -0.55
C HIS A 230 -2.50 -11.85 0.23
N VAL A 231 -2.57 -10.54 0.06
CA VAL A 231 -1.77 -9.57 0.82
C VAL A 231 -2.71 -8.64 1.57
N ILE A 232 -2.53 -8.53 2.89
CA ILE A 232 -3.30 -7.63 3.76
C ILE A 232 -2.40 -6.45 4.12
N LEU A 233 -2.87 -5.24 3.87
CA LEU A 233 -2.19 -3.99 4.19
C LEU A 233 -2.81 -3.37 5.44
N ASP A 234 -2.07 -3.35 6.55
CA ASP A 234 -2.45 -2.60 7.74
C ASP A 234 -2.03 -1.14 7.61
N THR A 235 -2.98 -0.23 7.40
CA THR A 235 -2.67 1.18 7.11
C THR A 235 -2.51 2.01 8.39
N PRO A 236 -1.65 3.05 8.38
CA PRO A 236 -1.49 3.94 9.52
C PRO A 236 -2.78 4.72 9.83
N ALA A 237 -2.79 5.41 10.98
CA ALA A 237 -3.82 6.42 11.26
C ALA A 237 -3.71 7.62 10.29
N GLY A 238 -4.83 8.25 9.95
CA GLY A 238 -4.84 9.42 9.07
C GLY A 238 -5.77 9.33 7.86
N GLY A 239 -6.66 8.33 7.83
CA GLY A 239 -7.68 8.18 6.79
C GLY A 239 -7.07 7.86 5.42
N VAL A 240 -7.64 8.47 4.39
CA VAL A 240 -7.42 8.13 2.97
C VAL A 240 -6.12 8.72 2.40
N SER A 241 -5.53 9.70 3.08
CA SER A 241 -4.31 10.37 2.60
C SER A 241 -3.14 9.40 2.34
N HIS A 242 -2.99 8.35 3.14
CA HIS A 242 -1.98 7.30 2.97
C HIS A 242 -2.41 6.18 2.00
N VAL A 243 -3.70 6.11 1.68
CA VAL A 243 -4.27 5.16 0.71
C VAL A 243 -3.97 5.60 -0.72
N SER A 244 -3.77 6.92 -0.92
CA SER A 244 -3.57 7.53 -2.22
C SER A 244 -2.52 6.83 -3.09
N SER A 245 -1.28 6.78 -2.60
CA SER A 245 -0.16 6.16 -3.29
C SER A 245 -0.29 4.64 -3.47
N LEU A 246 -1.21 4.00 -2.75
CA LEU A 246 -1.46 2.56 -2.81
C LEU A 246 -2.71 2.23 -3.63
N MET A 247 -3.45 3.23 -4.11
CA MET A 247 -4.65 3.03 -4.93
C MET A 247 -4.36 2.15 -6.14
N ASN A 248 -3.15 2.24 -6.70
CA ASN A 248 -2.75 1.44 -7.84
C ASN A 248 -2.63 -0.06 -7.57
N ILE A 249 -2.32 -0.45 -6.34
CA ILE A 249 -2.07 -1.86 -5.99
C ILE A 249 -3.25 -2.51 -5.28
N MET A 250 -4.10 -1.74 -4.59
CA MET A 250 -5.21 -2.32 -3.82
C MET A 250 -6.33 -2.84 -4.74
N ASP A 251 -6.75 -4.09 -4.54
CA ASP A 251 -7.94 -4.64 -5.18
C ASP A 251 -9.19 -4.37 -4.33
N HIS A 252 -9.06 -4.57 -3.02
CA HIS A 252 -10.15 -4.47 -2.07
C HIS A 252 -9.81 -3.47 -0.97
N VAL A 253 -10.78 -2.64 -0.60
CA VAL A 253 -10.67 -1.72 0.53
C VAL A 253 -11.72 -2.09 1.57
N LEU A 254 -11.27 -2.41 2.78
CA LEU A 254 -12.11 -2.66 3.94
C LEU A 254 -12.07 -1.42 4.85
N LEU A 255 -13.13 -0.62 4.81
CA LEU A 255 -13.32 0.53 5.68
C LEU A 255 -13.86 0.09 7.04
N VAL A 256 -13.07 0.35 8.08
CA VAL A 256 -13.45 0.10 9.47
C VAL A 256 -14.29 1.26 10.00
N PHE A 257 -15.56 0.99 10.24
CA PHE A 257 -16.49 1.91 10.88
C PHE A 257 -16.45 1.75 12.40
N ASP A 258 -16.07 2.81 13.11
CA ASP A 258 -16.02 2.80 14.58
C ASP A 258 -17.41 3.13 15.15
N MET A 259 -18.11 2.11 15.64
CA MET A 259 -19.48 2.20 16.18
C MET A 259 -19.53 2.66 17.64
N SER A 260 -18.38 3.02 18.24
CA SER A 260 -18.30 3.32 19.68
C SER A 260 -19.14 4.54 20.12
N ASN A 261 -19.39 5.50 19.24
CA ASN A 261 -20.26 6.64 19.47
C ASN A 261 -20.57 7.40 18.17
N ARG A 262 -21.52 8.33 18.24
CA ARG A 262 -21.96 9.14 17.08
C ARG A 262 -20.84 9.94 16.40
N ILE A 263 -19.85 10.45 17.16
CA ILE A 263 -18.71 11.21 16.61
C ILE A 263 -17.81 10.27 15.81
N ALA A 264 -17.56 9.07 16.32
CA ALA A 264 -16.77 8.06 15.63
C ALA A 264 -17.43 7.54 14.35
N VAL A 265 -18.75 7.39 14.36
CA VAL A 265 -19.54 7.07 13.16
C VAL A 265 -19.42 8.19 12.13
N ASN A 266 -19.54 9.46 12.52
CA ASN A 266 -19.35 10.59 11.61
C ASN A 266 -17.96 10.58 10.97
N GLY A 267 -16.91 10.41 11.77
CA GLY A 267 -15.56 10.32 11.22
C GLY A 267 -15.40 9.15 10.24
N SER A 268 -16.10 8.05 10.46
CA SER A 268 -16.09 6.90 9.54
C SER A 268 -16.82 7.21 8.22
N LEU A 269 -17.93 7.96 8.27
CA LEU A 269 -18.62 8.47 7.08
C LEU A 269 -17.75 9.46 6.30
N ASP A 270 -17.07 10.38 6.99
CA ASP A 270 -16.15 11.34 6.36
C ASP A 270 -14.98 10.61 5.68
N ALA A 271 -14.47 9.52 6.28
CA ALA A 271 -13.43 8.69 5.66
C ALA A 271 -13.94 7.93 4.43
N LEU A 272 -15.18 7.43 4.43
CA LEU A 272 -15.80 6.83 3.25
C LEU A 272 -15.94 7.86 2.13
N HIS A 273 -16.43 9.07 2.44
CA HIS A 273 -16.54 10.16 1.48
C HIS A 273 -15.18 10.53 0.88
N SER A 274 -14.18 10.78 1.73
CA SER A 274 -12.82 11.10 1.27
C SER A 274 -12.24 9.99 0.40
N PHE A 275 -12.60 8.73 0.65
CA PHE A 275 -12.14 7.60 -0.16
C PHE A 275 -12.78 7.62 -1.53
N ILE A 276 -14.09 7.86 -1.59
CA ILE A 276 -14.84 7.97 -2.84
C ILE A 276 -14.31 9.12 -3.69
N ASP A 277 -14.14 10.31 -3.11
CA ASP A 277 -13.61 11.48 -3.82
C ASP A 277 -12.23 11.19 -4.40
N TYR A 278 -11.32 10.69 -3.57
CA TYR A 278 -9.96 10.38 -4.02
C TYR A 278 -9.97 9.28 -5.11
N TYR A 279 -10.83 8.27 -4.99
CA TYR A 279 -10.97 7.21 -5.97
C TYR A 279 -11.48 7.73 -7.33
N GLU A 280 -12.46 8.63 -7.32
CA GLU A 280 -13.00 9.27 -8.52
C GLU A 280 -11.99 10.18 -9.19
N ASP A 281 -11.38 11.08 -8.41
CA ASP A 281 -10.34 11.99 -8.88
C ASP A 281 -9.20 11.20 -9.53
N PHE A 282 -8.74 10.13 -8.88
CA PHE A 282 -7.70 9.26 -9.40
C PHE A 282 -8.09 8.63 -10.74
N LEU A 283 -9.31 8.08 -10.83
CA LEU A 283 -9.81 7.47 -12.06
C LEU A 283 -9.93 8.47 -13.20
N ASP A 284 -10.37 9.68 -12.92
CA ASP A 284 -10.54 10.72 -13.93
C ASP A 284 -9.21 11.32 -14.37
N GLU A 285 -8.26 11.49 -13.46
CA GLU A 285 -6.88 11.83 -13.80
C GLU A 285 -6.23 10.74 -14.65
N PHE A 286 -6.46 9.46 -14.33
CA PHE A 286 -5.96 8.34 -15.14
C PHE A 286 -6.53 8.36 -16.56
N LYS A 287 -7.86 8.41 -16.70
CA LYS A 287 -8.54 8.40 -18.02
C LYS A 287 -8.12 9.57 -18.92
N CYS A 288 -7.80 10.71 -18.32
CA CYS A 288 -7.39 11.91 -19.05
C CYS A 288 -5.87 12.09 -19.17
N ASP A 289 -5.05 11.10 -18.79
CA ASP A 289 -3.58 11.18 -18.74
C ASP A 289 -3.04 12.40 -17.96
N ARG A 290 -3.78 12.80 -16.92
CA ARG A 290 -3.47 13.93 -16.03
C ARG A 290 -2.81 13.52 -14.72
N LEU A 291 -2.64 12.23 -14.45
CA LEU A 291 -1.86 11.77 -13.30
C LEU A 291 -0.49 12.47 -13.30
N THR A 292 -0.01 12.82 -12.11
CA THR A 292 1.31 13.46 -11.93
C THR A 292 2.15 12.74 -10.89
N GLY A 293 3.42 13.13 -10.77
CA GLY A 293 4.31 12.66 -9.70
C GLY A 293 4.46 11.15 -9.62
N LEU A 294 4.33 10.62 -8.40
CA LEU A 294 4.49 9.21 -8.07
C LEU A 294 3.47 8.33 -8.82
N ASP A 295 2.21 8.77 -8.86
CA ASP A 295 1.12 8.00 -9.44
C ASP A 295 1.30 7.84 -10.95
N LYS A 296 1.68 8.90 -11.67
CA LYS A 296 2.00 8.79 -13.11
C LYS A 296 3.15 7.83 -13.36
N ALA A 297 4.22 7.95 -12.57
CA ALA A 297 5.41 7.12 -12.73
C ALA A 297 5.10 5.65 -12.53
N TYR A 298 4.34 5.32 -11.49
CA TYR A 298 3.95 3.94 -11.18
C TYR A 298 2.95 3.38 -12.19
N VAL A 299 1.88 4.13 -12.50
CA VAL A 299 0.86 3.70 -13.46
C VAL A 299 1.43 3.48 -14.85
N ASN A 300 2.34 4.34 -15.33
CA ASN A 300 2.98 4.14 -16.64
C ASN A 300 3.74 2.82 -16.72
N ARG A 301 4.32 2.35 -15.61
CA ARG A 301 4.97 1.04 -15.55
C ARG A 301 3.95 -0.09 -15.62
N LEU A 302 2.86 -0.01 -14.85
CA LEU A 302 1.77 -0.98 -14.91
C LEU A 302 1.15 -1.04 -16.31
N VAL A 303 0.92 0.11 -16.95
CA VAL A 303 0.41 0.20 -18.33
C VAL A 303 1.40 -0.42 -19.31
N SER A 304 2.70 -0.23 -19.11
CA SER A 304 3.73 -0.86 -19.95
C SER A 304 3.80 -2.38 -19.76
N ALA A 305 3.52 -2.88 -18.56
CA ALA A 305 3.57 -4.31 -18.22
C ALA A 305 2.30 -5.07 -18.62
N HIS A 306 1.12 -4.48 -18.39
CA HIS A 306 -0.17 -5.16 -18.50
C HIS A 306 -1.09 -4.55 -19.57
N GLY A 307 -0.76 -3.39 -20.11
CA GLY A 307 -1.58 -2.65 -21.05
C GLY A 307 -2.62 -1.74 -20.39
N HIS A 308 -2.98 -0.67 -21.08
CA HIS A 308 -3.85 0.38 -20.55
C HIS A 308 -5.24 -0.12 -20.12
N SER A 309 -5.89 -0.93 -20.96
CA SER A 309 -7.25 -1.44 -20.69
C SER A 309 -7.31 -2.36 -19.47
N ALA A 310 -6.25 -3.14 -19.23
CA ALA A 310 -6.18 -4.01 -18.05
C ALA A 310 -6.05 -3.20 -16.77
N VAL A 311 -5.17 -2.19 -16.77
CA VAL A 311 -5.01 -1.27 -15.63
C VAL A 311 -6.31 -0.51 -15.37
N GLU A 312 -6.97 0.00 -16.40
CA GLU A 312 -8.27 0.69 -16.24
C GLU A 312 -9.33 -0.21 -15.60
N ALA A 313 -9.43 -1.46 -16.07
CA ALA A 313 -10.38 -2.43 -15.52
C ALA A 313 -10.11 -2.73 -14.04
N THR A 314 -8.85 -2.93 -13.66
CA THR A 314 -8.44 -3.12 -12.26
C THR A 314 -8.75 -1.89 -11.40
N LEU A 315 -8.49 -0.69 -11.91
CA LEU A 315 -8.80 0.55 -11.19
C LEU A 315 -10.31 0.72 -10.99
N ARG A 316 -11.14 0.45 -12.01
CA ARG A 316 -12.61 0.55 -11.91
C ARG A 316 -13.24 -0.55 -11.04
N GLY A 317 -12.60 -1.72 -11.02
CA GLY A 317 -13.09 -2.93 -10.37
C GLY A 317 -12.84 -3.01 -8.87
N LYS A 318 -12.30 -1.96 -8.23
CA LYS A 318 -11.99 -1.98 -6.80
C LYS A 318 -13.22 -2.24 -5.95
N LYS A 319 -13.11 -3.19 -5.03
CA LYS A 319 -14.20 -3.57 -4.11
C LYS A 319 -14.15 -2.71 -2.86
N ILE A 320 -15.31 -2.17 -2.47
CA ILE A 320 -15.46 -1.33 -1.27
C ILE A 320 -16.28 -2.11 -0.25
N GLY A 321 -15.62 -2.58 0.80
CA GLY A 321 -16.22 -3.32 1.91
C GLY A 321 -16.29 -2.47 3.18
N LEU A 322 -17.40 -2.57 3.92
CA LEU A 322 -17.59 -1.94 5.22
C LEU A 322 -17.54 -2.99 6.33
N LEU A 323 -16.77 -2.70 7.36
CA LEU A 323 -16.64 -3.52 8.55
C LEU A 323 -17.00 -2.68 9.78
N PHE A 324 -18.13 -2.98 10.41
CA PHE A 324 -18.55 -2.31 11.63
C PHE A 324 -17.76 -2.86 12.83
N ASN A 325 -17.04 -2.02 13.55
CA ASN A 325 -16.27 -2.44 14.72
C ASN A 325 -16.80 -1.81 16.00
N ARG A 326 -16.62 -2.52 17.12
CA ARG A 326 -17.07 -2.14 18.46
C ARG A 326 -18.59 -2.03 18.58
N CYS A 327 -19.29 -2.91 17.88
CA CYS A 327 -20.75 -2.90 17.91
C CYS A 327 -21.31 -3.29 19.28
N GLN A 328 -22.39 -2.64 19.70
CA GLN A 328 -23.15 -2.89 20.93
C GLN A 328 -24.54 -3.46 20.66
N SER A 329 -25.18 -3.10 19.54
CA SER A 329 -26.53 -3.55 19.15
C SER A 329 -26.70 -3.59 17.62
N ALA A 330 -27.84 -4.08 17.11
CA ALA A 330 -28.18 -3.86 15.69
C ALA A 330 -28.82 -2.51 15.42
N GLU A 331 -29.52 -1.94 16.39
CA GLU A 331 -30.20 -0.65 16.21
C GLU A 331 -29.20 0.41 15.78
N GLU A 332 -28.00 0.42 16.38
CA GLU A 332 -26.93 1.35 15.98
C GLU A 332 -26.43 1.10 14.53
N ILE A 333 -26.47 -0.15 14.05
CA ILE A 333 -26.06 -0.49 12.68
C ILE A 333 -27.12 -0.02 11.71
N ALA A 334 -28.40 -0.28 11.99
CA ALA A 334 -29.52 0.22 11.18
C ALA A 334 -29.51 1.76 11.12
N ASP A 335 -29.33 2.43 12.26
CA ASP A 335 -29.19 3.88 12.32
C ASP A 335 -27.99 4.38 11.51
N CYS A 336 -26.85 3.69 11.57
CA CYS A 336 -25.67 4.02 10.77
C CYS A 336 -25.92 3.83 9.27
N LEU A 337 -26.58 2.74 8.86
CA LEU A 337 -26.93 2.47 7.47
C LEU A 337 -27.86 3.56 6.93
N LYS A 338 -28.92 3.90 7.67
CA LYS A 338 -29.83 5.00 7.30
C LYS A 338 -29.09 6.30 7.09
N ARG A 339 -28.25 6.70 8.06
CA ARG A 339 -27.46 7.93 7.98
C ARG A 339 -26.46 7.92 6.83
N MET A 340 -25.88 6.77 6.52
CA MET A 340 -24.96 6.62 5.39
C MET A 340 -25.69 6.77 4.05
N ARG A 341 -26.88 6.17 3.90
CA ARG A 341 -27.70 6.33 2.71
C ARG A 341 -28.12 7.79 2.53
N GLU A 342 -28.65 8.42 3.58
CA GLU A 342 -29.01 9.85 3.58
C GLU A 342 -27.81 10.73 3.24
N TYR A 343 -26.65 10.47 3.83
CA TYR A 343 -25.43 11.25 3.59
C TYR A 343 -24.96 11.12 2.13
N LEU A 344 -24.89 9.91 1.58
CA LEU A 344 -24.52 9.71 0.17
C LEU A 344 -25.55 10.30 -0.78
N ASP A 345 -26.84 10.30 -0.41
CA ASP A 345 -27.91 10.94 -1.18
C ASP A 345 -27.73 12.46 -1.23
N THR A 346 -27.37 13.09 -0.10
CA THR A 346 -27.04 14.53 -0.09
C THR A 346 -25.81 14.91 -0.92
N LEU A 347 -24.98 13.94 -1.30
CA LEU A 347 -23.83 14.12 -2.17
C LEU A 347 -24.11 13.72 -3.62
N ASP A 348 -25.34 13.32 -3.96
CA ASP A 348 -25.72 12.72 -5.24
C ASP A 348 -24.91 11.44 -5.59
N LYS A 349 -24.30 10.79 -4.59
CA LYS A 349 -23.45 9.59 -4.75
C LYS A 349 -24.17 8.29 -4.42
N TYR A 350 -25.37 8.34 -3.83
CA TYR A 350 -26.07 7.13 -3.39
C TYR A 350 -26.37 6.17 -4.54
N GLU A 351 -26.98 6.63 -5.62
CA GLU A 351 -27.34 5.78 -6.75
C GLU A 351 -26.12 5.12 -7.42
N GLU A 352 -25.00 5.85 -7.49
CA GLU A 352 -23.74 5.34 -8.05
C GLU A 352 -23.07 4.29 -7.15
N TYR A 353 -23.08 4.52 -5.82
CA TYR A 353 -22.30 3.70 -4.89
C TYR A 353 -23.08 2.63 -4.15
N LYS A 354 -24.41 2.70 -4.08
CA LYS A 354 -25.23 1.77 -3.28
C LYS A 354 -24.98 0.29 -3.59
N ASN A 355 -24.62 -0.03 -4.84
CA ASN A 355 -24.31 -1.39 -5.29
C ASN A 355 -22.82 -1.75 -5.19
N ARG A 356 -21.95 -0.75 -5.09
CA ARG A 356 -20.49 -0.89 -5.02
C ARG A 356 -20.01 -1.05 -3.57
N ILE A 357 -20.68 -0.39 -2.64
CA ILE A 357 -20.42 -0.49 -1.20
C ILE A 357 -21.08 -1.77 -0.67
N ARG A 358 -20.27 -2.64 -0.10
CA ARG A 358 -20.69 -3.96 0.42
C ARG A 358 -20.51 -4.04 1.93
N ILE A 359 -21.45 -4.67 2.62
CA ILE A 359 -21.38 -4.85 4.08
C ILE A 359 -20.73 -6.21 4.37
N VAL A 360 -19.47 -6.16 4.81
CA VAL A 360 -18.59 -7.33 4.88
C VAL A 360 -18.65 -8.05 6.23
N GLY A 361 -18.87 -7.30 7.32
CA GLY A 361 -18.93 -7.92 8.63
C GLY A 361 -19.12 -6.94 9.77
N MET A 362 -19.20 -7.50 10.97
CA MET A 362 -19.26 -6.71 12.20
C MET A 362 -18.50 -7.39 13.33
N MET A 363 -17.92 -6.58 14.21
CA MET A 363 -17.20 -7.01 15.39
C MET A 363 -17.77 -6.35 16.64
N PRO A 364 -18.26 -7.13 17.63
CA PRO A 364 -18.83 -6.56 18.84
C PRO A 364 -17.73 -6.03 19.75
N GLN A 365 -18.12 -5.15 20.68
CA GLN A 365 -17.26 -4.85 21.82
C GLN A 365 -17.13 -6.11 22.70
N HIS A 366 -15.95 -6.73 22.71
CA HIS A 366 -15.74 -8.03 23.35
C HIS A 366 -14.48 -8.07 24.22
N LYS A 367 -14.60 -8.55 25.46
CA LYS A 367 -13.48 -8.58 26.43
C LYS A 367 -12.29 -9.43 25.95
N ILE A 368 -12.55 -10.53 25.24
CA ILE A 368 -11.48 -11.40 24.72
C ILE A 368 -10.56 -10.65 23.76
N ILE A 369 -11.08 -9.70 22.98
CA ILE A 369 -10.24 -8.87 22.08
C ILE A 369 -9.22 -8.07 22.90
N HIS A 370 -9.64 -7.50 24.03
CA HIS A 370 -8.73 -6.78 24.92
C HIS A 370 -7.72 -7.70 25.61
N ILE A 371 -8.16 -8.87 26.07
CA ILE A 371 -7.30 -9.85 26.76
C ILE A 371 -6.20 -10.34 25.80
N THR A 372 -6.57 -10.73 24.58
CA THR A 372 -5.65 -11.28 23.58
C THR A 372 -4.63 -10.23 23.12
N ASN A 373 -5.07 -9.00 22.85
CA ASN A 373 -4.15 -7.89 22.56
C ASN A 373 -3.13 -7.66 23.69
N ASN A 374 -3.56 -7.72 24.96
CA ASN A 374 -2.67 -7.56 26.12
C ASN A 374 -1.71 -8.76 26.30
N GLN A 375 -2.15 -9.95 25.90
CA GLN A 375 -1.38 -11.19 25.96
C GLN A 375 -0.49 -11.41 24.73
N ARG A 376 -0.42 -10.44 23.81
CA ARG A 376 0.34 -10.54 22.56
C ARG A 376 -0.03 -11.77 21.72
N THR A 377 -1.33 -12.00 21.58
CA THR A 377 -1.91 -13.07 20.75
C THR A 377 -3.11 -12.52 19.97
N LEU A 378 -3.54 -13.26 18.95
CA LEU A 378 -4.79 -13.01 18.24
C LEU A 378 -5.98 -13.71 18.93
N PHE A 379 -7.21 -13.35 18.57
CA PHE A 379 -8.43 -13.93 19.15
C PHE A 379 -9.10 -14.99 18.27
N TYR A 380 -8.69 -15.09 16.99
CA TYR A 380 -9.30 -15.97 16.00
C TYR A 380 -9.41 -17.43 16.46
N ASP A 381 -8.39 -17.95 17.14
CA ASP A 381 -8.37 -19.31 17.68
C ASP A 381 -8.81 -19.41 19.16
N LYS A 382 -9.10 -18.27 19.81
CA LYS A 382 -9.42 -18.20 21.25
C LYS A 382 -10.92 -18.07 21.55
N ASP A 383 -11.73 -17.58 20.61
CA ASP A 383 -13.18 -17.46 20.80
C ASP A 383 -13.97 -17.91 19.57
N ARG A 384 -14.89 -18.86 19.77
CA ARG A 384 -15.67 -19.46 18.69
C ARG A 384 -16.63 -18.47 18.00
N GLN A 385 -17.18 -17.49 18.72
CA GLN A 385 -18.10 -16.52 18.12
C GLN A 385 -17.33 -15.47 17.32
N LEU A 386 -16.23 -14.95 17.86
CA LEU A 386 -15.35 -14.02 17.15
C LEU A 386 -14.71 -14.68 15.93
N LYS A 387 -14.32 -15.97 16.04
CA LYS A 387 -13.83 -16.77 14.90
C LYS A 387 -14.84 -16.76 13.76
N LYS A 388 -16.10 -17.12 14.03
CA LYS A 388 -17.15 -17.16 13.00
C LYS A 388 -17.39 -15.82 12.31
N ARG A 389 -17.25 -14.71 13.06
CA ARG A 389 -17.34 -13.36 12.49
C ARG A 389 -16.17 -13.04 11.58
N MET A 390 -14.96 -13.47 11.93
CA MET A 390 -13.78 -13.36 11.07
C MET A 390 -13.89 -14.27 9.83
N ASP A 391 -14.40 -15.50 9.99
CA ASP A 391 -14.66 -16.40 8.87
C ASP A 391 -15.63 -15.76 7.86
N LEU A 392 -16.70 -15.10 8.34
CA LEU A 392 -17.64 -14.35 7.48
C LEU A 392 -16.94 -13.24 6.69
N ILE A 393 -16.02 -12.49 7.33
CA ILE A 393 -15.26 -11.42 6.69
C ILE A 393 -14.30 -12.01 5.64
N ALA A 394 -13.59 -13.09 5.98
CA ALA A 394 -12.69 -13.79 5.06
C ALA A 394 -13.46 -14.35 3.84
N ASP A 395 -14.62 -14.98 4.06
CA ASP A 395 -15.47 -15.50 3.00
C ASP A 395 -15.90 -14.42 2.00
N SER A 396 -16.11 -13.18 2.46
CA SER A 396 -16.47 -12.05 1.60
C SER A 396 -15.36 -11.59 0.65
N ILE A 397 -14.11 -11.94 0.95
CA ILE A 397 -12.93 -11.56 0.16
C ILE A 397 -12.76 -12.52 -1.04
N HIS A 398 -13.21 -13.76 -0.92
CA HIS A 398 -13.13 -14.73 -2.01
C HIS A 398 -14.13 -14.41 -3.13
N SER A 399 -13.66 -14.45 -4.38
CA SER A 399 -14.47 -14.21 -5.58
C SER A 399 -15.53 -15.27 -5.82
N ASP A 400 -15.30 -16.49 -5.33
CA ASP A 400 -16.12 -17.66 -5.65
C ASP A 400 -17.35 -17.76 -4.73
N ASN A 401 -17.37 -16.99 -3.65
CA ASN A 401 -18.49 -16.91 -2.72
C ASN A 401 -19.53 -15.90 -3.20
N PRO A 402 -20.82 -16.10 -2.86
CA PRO A 402 -21.84 -15.09 -3.08
C PRO A 402 -21.41 -13.76 -2.46
N PRO A 403 -21.53 -12.63 -3.19
CA PRO A 403 -21.09 -11.36 -2.67
C PRO A 403 -21.91 -10.98 -1.44
N PRO A 404 -21.30 -10.32 -0.43
CA PRO A 404 -22.03 -9.71 0.67
C PRO A 404 -23.14 -8.76 0.19
N PRO A 405 -24.18 -8.52 1.03
CA PRO A 405 -25.22 -7.55 0.71
C PRO A 405 -24.62 -6.17 0.47
N SER A 406 -25.19 -5.44 -0.48
CA SER A 406 -24.79 -4.06 -0.78
C SER A 406 -25.55 -3.07 0.10
N LEU A 407 -25.12 -1.81 0.10
CA LEU A 407 -25.84 -0.73 0.78
C LEU A 407 -27.28 -0.53 0.24
N ALA A 408 -27.56 -1.00 -0.98
CA ALA A 408 -28.90 -0.99 -1.58
C ALA A 408 -29.86 -2.01 -0.94
N CYS A 409 -29.36 -3.05 -0.28
CA CYS A 409 -30.18 -4.05 0.40
C CYS A 409 -30.93 -3.45 1.59
N SER A 410 -32.00 -4.13 2.01
CA SER A 410 -32.76 -3.72 3.21
C SER A 410 -31.93 -3.91 4.48
N ASP A 411 -32.27 -3.16 5.53
CA ASP A 411 -31.59 -3.29 6.83
C ASP A 411 -31.77 -4.71 7.40
N GLU A 412 -32.93 -5.32 7.20
CA GLU A 412 -33.21 -6.70 7.63
C GLU A 412 -32.27 -7.70 6.93
N GLU A 413 -32.07 -7.58 5.62
CA GLU A 413 -31.17 -8.44 4.85
C GLU A 413 -29.72 -8.30 5.33
N ILE A 414 -29.27 -7.06 5.54
CA ILE A 414 -27.90 -6.77 6.02
C ILE A 414 -27.70 -7.32 7.44
N LEU A 415 -28.66 -7.10 8.35
CA LEU A 415 -28.56 -7.57 9.72
C LEU A 415 -28.57 -9.11 9.78
N ASN A 416 -29.44 -9.77 9.00
CA ASN A 416 -29.48 -11.22 8.91
C ASN A 416 -28.15 -11.80 8.40
N TYR A 417 -27.51 -11.15 7.43
CA TYR A 417 -26.17 -11.52 6.97
C TYR A 417 -25.12 -11.39 8.08
N LEU A 418 -25.11 -10.27 8.82
CA LEU A 418 -24.15 -10.00 9.89
C LEU A 418 -24.30 -10.93 11.12
N GLU A 419 -25.44 -11.57 11.28
CA GLU A 419 -25.71 -12.56 12.33
C GLU A 419 -25.47 -14.01 11.91
N LYS A 420 -25.20 -14.26 10.63
CA LYS A 420 -25.03 -15.60 10.07
C LYS A 420 -24.03 -16.43 10.88
N GLY A 421 -24.47 -17.59 11.37
CA GLY A 421 -23.63 -18.56 12.07
C GLY A 421 -23.44 -18.34 13.58
N VAL A 422 -23.90 -17.24 14.18
CA VAL A 422 -23.78 -16.99 15.62
C VAL A 422 -24.98 -17.56 16.39
N GLN A 423 -24.77 -18.52 17.30
CA GLN A 423 -25.85 -19.04 18.15
C GLN A 423 -26.22 -18.00 19.24
N SER A 424 -27.36 -17.35 19.04
CA SER A 424 -28.37 -16.93 20.03
C SER A 424 -27.94 -16.32 21.38
N GLY A 425 -26.81 -15.61 21.46
CA GLY A 425 -26.55 -14.66 22.55
C GLY A 425 -27.14 -13.28 22.25
N PHE A 426 -26.85 -12.78 21.04
CA PHE A 426 -27.37 -11.51 20.52
C PHE A 426 -28.85 -11.61 20.11
N ALA A 427 -29.29 -12.71 19.49
CA ALA A 427 -30.68 -12.89 19.06
C ALA A 427 -31.74 -12.79 20.20
N LYS A 428 -31.37 -13.07 21.47
CA LYS A 428 -32.28 -12.89 22.62
C LYS A 428 -32.63 -11.41 22.89
N ARG A 429 -31.82 -10.46 22.40
CA ARG A 429 -32.14 -9.02 22.41
C ARG A 429 -33.00 -8.60 21.22
N PHE A 430 -32.93 -9.31 20.10
CA PHE A 430 -33.66 -9.02 18.86
C PHE A 430 -35.08 -9.59 18.85
N GLY A 431 -35.27 -10.78 19.42
CA GLY A 431 -36.56 -11.49 19.42
C GLY A 431 -37.68 -10.81 20.24
N ARG A 432 -37.40 -9.71 20.95
CA ARG A 432 -38.44 -8.95 21.67
C ARG A 432 -39.13 -7.87 20.83
N LEU A 433 -38.58 -7.47 19.69
CA LEU A 433 -39.13 -6.36 18.88
C LEU A 433 -40.00 -6.83 17.71
N ALA A 434 -39.80 -8.06 17.22
CA ALA A 434 -40.67 -8.63 16.19
C ALA A 434 -42.08 -9.00 16.71
N ALA A 435 -42.27 -9.04 18.04
CA ALA A 435 -43.55 -9.36 18.68
C ALA A 435 -44.33 -8.11 19.15
N SER A 436 -43.80 -6.90 18.96
CA SER A 436 -44.48 -5.64 19.36
C SER A 436 -45.06 -4.86 18.17
N PHE A 437 -45.09 -5.45 16.97
CA PHE A 437 -45.74 -4.89 15.77
C PHE A 437 -46.73 -5.88 15.14
N THR A 438 -47.56 -6.52 15.98
CA THR A 438 -48.83 -7.15 15.57
C THR A 438 -49.97 -6.62 16.41
#